data_AF-A0A522QQ99-F1
#
_entry.id   AF-A0A522QQ99-F1
#
_cell.length_a   1.000
_cell.length_b   1.000
_cell.length_c   1.000
_cell.angle_alpha   90.00
_cell.angle_beta   90.00
_cell.angle_gamma   90.00
#
_symmetry.space_group_name_H-M   'P 1'
#
loop_
_entity.id
_entity.type
_entity.pdbx_description
1 polymer ?
#
loop_
_entity_poly.entity_id
_entity_poly.type
_entity_poly.pdbx_seq_one_letter_code
_entity_poly.pdbx_strand_id
1 'polypeptide(L)'
;MTATVSTPKADLSQIPVTVTFTDPLGGTIVTTVGLQELLQTKRLLGKRGYVCGEIPRGGIRRPLAEHDRFDWSLIGATHATVGDDEGLWCRGYFWKKRHLAAQTTGKKMPELIKYSRGASPTDPREIVESEEDAKGYVTLIIFRGRGPVNRAYLRPEDQ
;
A
#
# COMPACT_ATOMS: atom_id res chain seq x y z
N MET A 1 46.13 -17.08 23.46
CA MET A 1 45.81 -16.07 22.44
C MET A 1 44.61 -16.56 21.66
N THR A 2 43.42 -16.05 21.97
CA THR A 2 42.17 -16.51 21.37
C THR A 2 41.85 -15.59 20.20
N ALA A 3 41.92 -16.11 18.97
CA ALA A 3 41.61 -15.33 17.78
C ALA A 3 40.09 -15.15 17.67
N THR A 4 39.63 -13.91 17.79
CA THR A 4 38.24 -13.53 17.54
C THR A 4 38.00 -13.57 16.03
N VAL A 5 37.29 -14.60 15.56
CA VAL A 5 36.82 -14.66 14.17
C VAL A 5 35.72 -13.62 14.01
N SER A 6 36.06 -12.49 13.39
CA SER A 6 35.10 -11.47 12.98
C SER A 6 34.29 -12.01 11.80
N THR A 7 33.04 -12.39 12.04
CA THR A 7 32.11 -12.74 10.97
C THR A 7 31.89 -11.49 10.10
N PRO A 8 32.17 -11.53 8.78
CA PRO A 8 31.95 -10.39 7.92
C PRO A 8 30.47 -10.00 7.95
N LYS A 9 30.20 -8.72 8.21
CA LYS A 9 28.86 -8.13 8.17
C LYS A 9 28.34 -8.27 6.75
N ALA A 10 27.23 -8.99 6.56
CA ALA A 10 26.65 -9.24 5.24
C ALA A 10 26.44 -7.89 4.52
N ASP A 11 26.99 -7.77 3.32
CA ASP A 11 26.77 -6.62 2.46
C ASP A 11 25.33 -6.67 1.93
N LEU A 12 24.46 -5.90 2.59
CA LEU A 12 23.05 -5.81 2.23
C LEU A 12 22.83 -5.15 0.86
N SER A 13 23.87 -4.56 0.24
CA SER A 13 23.79 -3.97 -1.10
C SER A 13 23.64 -5.02 -2.21
N GLN A 14 24.01 -6.27 -1.93
CA GLN A 14 24.02 -7.37 -2.90
C GLN A 14 22.94 -8.42 -2.66
N ILE A 15 21.97 -8.20 -1.75
CA ILE A 15 20.92 -9.19 -1.50
C ILE A 15 19.96 -9.20 -2.69
N PRO A 16 19.91 -10.29 -3.49
CA PRO A 16 18.94 -10.40 -4.57
C PRO A 16 17.57 -10.71 -3.96
N VAL A 17 16.54 -10.02 -4.46
CA VAL A 17 15.15 -10.25 -4.09
C VAL A 17 14.38 -10.62 -5.35
N THR A 18 13.73 -11.77 -5.34
CA THR A 18 12.78 -12.14 -6.40
C THR A 18 11.42 -11.53 -6.09
N VAL A 19 10.85 -10.82 -7.06
CA VAL A 19 9.58 -10.13 -6.92
C VAL A 19 8.70 -10.49 -8.11
N THR A 20 7.43 -10.74 -7.82
CA THR A 20 6.41 -11.01 -8.83
C THR A 20 5.50 -9.80 -8.99
N PHE A 21 5.33 -9.36 -10.22
CA PHE A 21 4.42 -8.28 -10.61
C PHE A 21 3.31 -8.84 -11.48
N THR A 22 2.12 -8.25 -11.34
CA THR A 22 1.00 -8.45 -12.24
C THR A 22 0.84 -7.18 -13.07
N ASP A 23 0.83 -7.33 -14.39
CA ASP A 23 0.59 -6.20 -15.31
C ASP A 23 -0.90 -5.82 -15.39
N PRO A 24 -1.25 -4.66 -15.96
CA PRO A 24 -2.64 -4.22 -16.06
C PRO A 24 -3.57 -5.14 -16.86
N LEU A 25 -3.03 -6.04 -17.69
CA LEU A 25 -3.77 -7.00 -18.50
C LEU A 25 -3.82 -8.40 -17.83
N GLY A 26 -3.26 -8.54 -16.63
CA GLY A 26 -3.26 -9.79 -15.85
C GLY A 26 -2.07 -10.72 -16.13
N GLY A 27 -1.11 -10.30 -16.95
CA GLY A 27 0.13 -11.06 -17.15
C GLY A 27 1.03 -11.03 -15.92
N THR A 28 1.83 -12.08 -15.75
CA THR A 28 2.75 -12.22 -14.61
C THR A 28 4.18 -12.02 -15.06
N ILE A 29 4.89 -11.11 -14.40
CA ILE A 29 6.32 -10.87 -14.59
C ILE A 29 7.05 -11.20 -13.30
N VAL A 30 8.06 -12.06 -13.38
CA VAL A 30 8.96 -12.36 -12.25
C VAL A 30 10.31 -11.74 -12.56
N THR A 31 10.85 -10.95 -11.64
CA THR A 31 12.15 -10.32 -11.78
C THR A 31 12.97 -10.45 -10.50
N THR A 32 14.28 -10.54 -10.65
CA THR A 32 15.24 -10.49 -9.54
C THR A 32 15.93 -9.14 -9.56
N VAL A 33 15.89 -8.42 -8.43
CA VAL A 33 16.49 -7.09 -8.28
C VAL A 33 17.30 -7.03 -6.99
N GLY A 34 18.26 -6.11 -6.91
CA GLY A 34 18.92 -5.84 -5.64
C GLY A 34 17.93 -5.26 -4.62
N LEU A 35 18.10 -5.59 -3.33
CA LEU A 35 17.25 -5.06 -2.27
C LEU A 35 17.16 -3.52 -2.27
N GLN A 36 18.26 -2.83 -2.60
CA GLN A 36 18.32 -1.36 -2.70
C GLN A 36 17.51 -0.81 -3.88
N GLU A 37 17.41 -1.57 -4.96
CA GLU A 37 16.72 -1.17 -6.20
C GLU A 37 15.22 -1.49 -6.17
N LEU A 38 14.80 -2.29 -5.18
CA LEU A 38 13.44 -2.80 -5.07
C LEU A 38 12.39 -1.70 -5.13
N LEU A 39 12.53 -0.65 -4.32
CA LEU A 39 11.53 0.43 -4.27
C LEU A 39 11.51 1.25 -5.56
N GLN A 40 12.67 1.49 -6.18
CA GLN A 40 12.74 2.18 -7.46
C GLN A 40 12.08 1.36 -8.57
N THR A 41 12.31 0.04 -8.59
CA THR A 41 11.66 -0.90 -9.51
C THR A 41 10.14 -0.88 -9.31
N LYS A 42 9.67 -0.94 -8.06
CA LYS A 42 8.24 -0.85 -7.74
C LYS A 42 7.62 0.45 -8.22
N ARG A 43 8.28 1.60 -8.02
CA ARG A 43 7.82 2.90 -8.54
C ARG A 43 7.73 2.91 -10.06
N LEU A 44 8.80 2.45 -10.73
CA LEU A 44 8.90 2.44 -12.18
C LEU A 44 7.75 1.63 -12.81
N LEU A 45 7.51 0.43 -12.29
CA LEU A 45 6.47 -0.46 -12.80
C LEU A 45 5.07 0.01 -12.36
N GLY A 46 4.92 0.45 -11.11
CA GLY A 46 3.62 0.86 -10.59
C GLY A 46 3.08 2.17 -11.21
N LYS A 47 3.94 3.06 -11.69
CA LYS A 47 3.52 4.18 -12.57
C LYS A 47 2.83 3.72 -13.86
N ARG A 48 3.07 2.48 -14.28
CA ARG A 48 2.43 1.83 -15.44
C ARG A 48 1.27 0.92 -15.04
N GLY A 49 0.82 0.98 -13.79
CA GLY A 49 -0.28 0.17 -13.27
C GLY A 49 0.09 -1.26 -12.84
N TYR A 50 1.37 -1.62 -12.87
CA TYR A 50 1.80 -2.93 -12.36
C TYR A 50 1.64 -2.97 -10.85
N VAL A 51 1.23 -4.12 -10.33
CA VAL A 51 1.05 -4.35 -8.89
C VAL A 51 1.89 -5.51 -8.43
N CYS A 52 2.25 -5.52 -7.14
CA CYS A 52 3.07 -6.57 -6.52
C CYS A 52 2.42 -7.02 -5.21
N GLY A 53 2.34 -8.33 -5.00
CA GLY A 53 1.71 -8.93 -3.82
C GLY A 53 0.19 -8.80 -3.81
N GLU A 54 -0.43 -9.04 -2.65
CA GLU A 54 -1.88 -8.94 -2.46
C GLU A 54 -2.25 -7.81 -1.49
N ILE A 55 -3.53 -7.40 -1.52
CA ILE A 55 -4.07 -6.44 -0.54
C ILE A 55 -4.28 -7.18 0.79
N PRO A 56 -3.63 -6.77 1.89
CA PRO A 56 -3.85 -7.40 3.19
C PRO A 56 -5.30 -7.24 3.67
N ARG A 57 -5.78 -8.16 4.52
CA ARG A 57 -7.08 -8.01 5.18
C ARG A 57 -7.14 -6.68 5.95
N GLY A 58 -8.16 -5.87 5.65
CA GLY A 58 -8.29 -4.53 6.23
C GLY A 58 -7.41 -3.46 5.58
N GLY A 59 -6.78 -3.78 4.45
CA GLY A 59 -5.91 -2.89 3.69
C GLY A 59 -4.51 -2.70 4.27
N ILE A 60 -3.67 -2.05 3.47
CA ILE A 60 -2.35 -1.57 3.89
C ILE A 60 -2.53 -0.54 5.02
N ARG A 61 -1.67 -0.54 6.03
CA ARG A 61 -1.76 0.40 7.15
C ARG A 61 -0.54 1.30 7.21
N ARG A 62 -0.76 2.61 7.17
CA ARG A 62 0.29 3.64 7.23
C ARG A 62 -0.04 4.69 8.31
N PRO A 63 0.97 5.39 8.87
CA PRO A 63 0.75 6.55 9.74
C PRO A 63 -0.03 7.65 9.02
N LEU A 64 -0.89 8.38 9.75
CA LEU A 64 -1.69 9.47 9.16
C LEU A 64 -0.83 10.55 8.48
N ALA A 65 0.32 10.88 9.09
CA ALA A 65 1.26 11.88 8.58
C ALA A 65 1.95 11.54 7.25
N GLU A 66 1.75 10.32 6.73
CA GLU A 66 2.25 9.93 5.41
C GLU A 66 1.24 10.19 4.29
N HIS A 67 -0.04 10.38 4.60
CA HIS A 67 -1.12 10.38 3.61
C HIS A 67 -0.85 11.30 2.40
N ASP A 68 -0.59 12.58 2.65
CA ASP A 68 -0.46 13.58 1.59
C ASP A 68 0.85 13.45 0.78
N ARG A 69 1.79 12.64 1.27
CA ARG A 69 3.13 12.48 0.70
C ARG A 69 3.42 11.06 0.25
N PHE A 70 2.49 10.13 0.43
CA PHE A 70 2.68 8.73 0.10
C PHE A 70 2.85 8.55 -1.42
N ASP A 71 3.83 7.75 -1.81
CA ASP A 71 4.06 7.44 -3.22
C ASP A 71 3.13 6.30 -3.67
N TRP A 72 1.99 6.68 -4.24
CA TRP A 72 0.97 5.76 -4.75
C TRP A 72 1.47 4.79 -5.82
N SER A 73 2.55 5.14 -6.53
CA SER A 73 3.16 4.23 -7.50
C SER A 73 3.74 2.98 -6.84
N LEU A 74 4.07 3.00 -5.54
CA LEU A 74 4.57 1.82 -4.82
C LEU A 74 3.57 0.67 -4.73
N ILE A 75 2.29 0.96 -4.93
CA ILE A 75 1.20 -0.02 -4.93
C ILE A 75 0.47 -0.08 -6.29
N GLY A 76 1.02 0.56 -7.32
CA GLY A 76 0.40 0.63 -8.64
C GLY A 76 -0.91 1.42 -8.66
N ALA A 77 -1.05 2.41 -7.79
CA ALA A 77 -2.23 3.28 -7.71
C ALA A 77 -1.98 4.65 -8.35
N THR A 78 -3.01 5.26 -8.91
CA THR A 78 -2.97 6.62 -9.47
C THR A 78 -4.18 7.42 -8.99
N HIS A 79 -3.97 8.68 -8.58
CA HIS A 79 -5.07 9.57 -8.19
C HIS A 79 -6.05 9.79 -9.33
N ALA A 80 -7.33 9.86 -8.98
CA ALA A 80 -8.39 10.21 -9.90
C ALA A 80 -9.57 10.83 -9.18
N THR A 81 -10.36 11.56 -9.97
CA THR A 81 -11.65 12.09 -9.57
C THR A 81 -12.71 11.50 -10.50
N VAL A 82 -13.79 10.97 -9.94
CA VAL A 82 -14.90 10.37 -10.68
C VAL A 82 -16.19 11.02 -10.18
N GLY A 83 -16.80 11.87 -11.00
CA GLY A 83 -17.87 12.76 -10.53
C GLY A 83 -17.33 13.69 -9.43
N ASP A 84 -17.99 13.72 -8.29
CA ASP A 84 -17.57 14.51 -7.11
C ASP A 84 -16.65 13.72 -6.16
N ASP A 85 -16.34 12.46 -6.48
CA ASP A 85 -15.57 11.59 -5.61
C ASP A 85 -14.08 11.61 -5.94
N GLU A 86 -13.25 11.93 -4.94
CA GLU A 86 -11.81 11.72 -4.99
C GLU A 86 -11.46 10.27 -4.65
N GLY A 87 -10.42 9.73 -5.30
CA GLY A 87 -9.96 8.39 -5.02
C GLY A 87 -8.71 7.98 -5.80
N LEU A 88 -8.56 6.67 -5.97
CA LEU A 88 -7.45 6.05 -6.68
C LEU A 88 -7.96 5.03 -7.68
N TRP A 89 -7.39 4.99 -8.88
CA TRP A 89 -7.43 3.80 -9.73
C TRP A 89 -6.32 2.85 -9.32
N CYS A 90 -6.68 1.60 -9.02
CA CYS A 90 -5.73 0.52 -8.71
C CYS A 90 -6.39 -0.83 -8.97
N ARG A 91 -5.67 -1.76 -9.63
CA ARG A 91 -6.16 -3.11 -9.98
C ARG A 91 -7.51 -3.12 -10.72
N GLY A 92 -7.73 -2.15 -11.61
CA GLY A 92 -8.98 -2.02 -12.37
C GLY A 92 -10.18 -1.49 -11.58
N TYR A 93 -10.00 -1.11 -10.31
CA TYR A 93 -11.07 -0.54 -9.48
C TYR A 93 -10.80 0.90 -9.09
N PHE A 94 -11.89 1.67 -8.92
CA PHE A 94 -11.86 2.97 -8.27
C PHE A 94 -12.03 2.80 -6.75
N TRP A 95 -11.07 3.30 -5.99
CA TRP A 95 -11.03 3.23 -4.53
C TRP A 95 -11.32 4.63 -3.97
N LYS A 96 -12.54 4.85 -3.51
CA LYS A 96 -13.01 6.13 -2.98
C LYS A 96 -12.25 6.50 -1.72
N LYS A 97 -11.78 7.74 -1.66
CA LYS A 97 -11.20 8.37 -0.47
C LYS A 97 -12.31 8.68 0.54
N ARG A 98 -12.11 8.26 1.79
CA ARG A 98 -13.03 8.48 2.91
C ARG A 98 -12.26 9.08 4.06
N HIS A 99 -12.59 10.33 4.40
CA HIS A 99 -12.03 11.01 5.57
C HIS A 99 -13.01 10.86 6.73
N LEU A 100 -12.56 10.19 7.78
CA LEU A 100 -13.30 10.00 9.02
C LEU A 100 -12.60 10.81 10.09
N ALA A 101 -13.23 11.92 10.48
CA ALA A 101 -12.71 12.80 11.53
C ALA A 101 -12.62 12.06 12.88
N ALA A 102 -11.75 12.56 13.75
CA ALA A 102 -11.63 12.01 15.09
C ALA A 102 -12.97 12.12 15.84
N GLN A 103 -13.45 11.00 16.38
CA GLN A 103 -14.63 10.96 17.22
C GLN A 103 -14.21 10.94 18.68
N THR A 104 -14.56 11.98 19.42
CA THR A 104 -14.21 12.12 20.86
C THR A 104 -15.36 11.74 21.78
N THR A 105 -16.59 11.68 21.27
CA THR A 105 -17.82 11.33 22.00
C THR A 105 -18.18 9.86 21.78
N GLY A 106 -18.49 9.14 22.85
CA GLY A 106 -18.73 7.69 22.80
C GLY A 106 -17.43 6.90 22.63
N LYS A 107 -17.39 5.97 21.67
CA LYS A 107 -16.18 5.19 21.38
C LYS A 107 -15.14 6.08 20.72
N LYS A 108 -14.08 6.42 21.46
CA LYS A 108 -12.98 7.24 20.95
C LYS A 108 -12.36 6.58 19.71
N MET A 109 -12.46 7.25 18.57
CA MET A 109 -11.83 6.82 17.33
C MET A 109 -10.88 7.91 16.83
N PRO A 110 -9.61 7.56 16.52
CA PRO A 110 -8.70 8.52 15.93
C PRO A 110 -9.16 8.88 14.53
N GLU A 111 -8.74 10.07 14.07
CA GLU A 111 -8.86 10.45 12.67
C GLU A 111 -8.21 9.39 11.77
N LEU A 112 -8.87 9.11 10.66
CA LEU A 112 -8.33 8.23 9.63
C LEU A 112 -8.77 8.65 8.23
N ILE A 113 -7.90 8.38 7.27
CA ILE A 113 -8.20 8.48 5.85
C ILE A 113 -8.11 7.07 5.26
N LYS A 114 -9.18 6.62 4.61
CA LYS A 114 -9.32 5.27 4.06
C LYS A 114 -9.65 5.31 2.58
N TYR A 115 -8.98 4.47 1.80
CA TYR A 115 -9.32 4.25 0.39
C TYR A 115 -9.97 2.87 0.26
N SER A 116 -11.22 2.86 -0.17
CA SER A 116 -12.05 1.65 -0.14
C SER A 116 -13.12 1.69 -1.22
N ARG A 117 -13.64 0.52 -1.58
CA ARG A 117 -14.75 0.36 -2.52
C ARG A 117 -15.81 -0.58 -1.95
N GLY A 118 -16.99 -0.60 -2.56
CA GLY A 118 -17.97 -1.64 -2.29
C GLY A 118 -17.42 -3.02 -2.68
N ALA A 119 -17.73 -4.03 -1.89
CA ALA A 119 -17.40 -5.40 -2.22
C ALA A 119 -18.21 -5.86 -3.45
N SER A 120 -17.55 -6.60 -4.33
CA SER A 120 -18.09 -7.32 -5.47
C SER A 120 -18.47 -8.73 -5.04
N PRO A 121 -19.45 -9.39 -5.68
CA PRO A 121 -19.72 -10.82 -5.47
C PRO A 121 -18.52 -11.73 -5.70
N THR A 122 -17.55 -11.29 -6.50
CA THR A 122 -16.31 -12.03 -6.82
C THR A 122 -15.16 -11.79 -5.85
N ASP A 123 -15.33 -10.90 -4.87
CA ASP A 123 -14.26 -10.64 -3.91
C ASP A 123 -14.11 -11.83 -2.94
N PRO A 124 -12.86 -12.24 -2.63
CA PRO A 124 -12.60 -13.23 -1.59
C PRO A 124 -13.19 -12.80 -0.24
N ARG A 125 -13.86 -13.73 0.45
CA ARG A 125 -14.51 -13.41 1.74
C ARG A 125 -13.52 -12.92 2.78
N GLU A 126 -12.26 -13.37 2.75
CA GLU A 126 -11.25 -12.93 3.71
C GLU A 126 -10.88 -11.44 3.62
N ILE A 127 -11.09 -10.78 2.48
CA ILE A 127 -10.78 -9.35 2.30
C ILE A 127 -11.99 -8.43 2.45
N VAL A 128 -13.20 -9.00 2.50
CA VAL A 128 -14.44 -8.25 2.65
C VAL A 128 -14.65 -7.89 4.13
N GLU A 129 -14.76 -6.59 4.40
CA GLU A 129 -15.22 -6.03 5.66
C GLU A 129 -16.74 -5.90 5.60
N SER A 130 -17.48 -6.75 6.32
CA SER A 130 -18.93 -6.65 6.48
C SER A 130 -19.29 -6.44 7.95
N GLU A 131 -20.16 -5.47 8.22
CA GLU A 131 -20.96 -5.44 9.44
C GLU A 131 -22.27 -6.21 9.15
N GLU A 132 -22.90 -6.82 10.16
CA GLU A 132 -24.19 -7.51 9.98
C GLU A 132 -25.18 -6.58 9.26
N ASP A 133 -25.80 -7.08 8.20
CA ASP A 133 -26.77 -6.40 7.33
C ASP A 133 -26.28 -5.20 6.49
N ALA A 134 -24.96 -4.91 6.47
CA ALA A 134 -24.39 -3.86 5.62
C ALA A 134 -23.78 -4.41 4.32
N LYS A 135 -23.83 -3.61 3.22
CA LYS A 135 -23.03 -3.88 2.03
C LYS A 135 -21.55 -3.90 2.42
N GLY A 136 -20.88 -5.02 2.17
CA GLY A 136 -19.46 -5.17 2.50
C GLY A 136 -18.58 -4.19 1.73
N TYR A 137 -17.39 -3.93 2.26
CA TYR A 137 -16.38 -3.09 1.63
C TYR A 137 -15.05 -3.83 1.53
N VAL A 138 -14.23 -3.43 0.56
CA VAL A 138 -12.82 -3.82 0.50
C VAL A 138 -11.98 -2.57 0.67
N THR A 139 -10.94 -2.66 1.50
CA THR A 139 -10.03 -1.55 1.81
C THR A 139 -8.69 -1.77 1.14
N LEU A 140 -8.22 -0.79 0.36
CA LEU A 140 -6.88 -0.80 -0.23
C LEU A 140 -5.84 -0.39 0.80
N ILE A 141 -6.05 0.75 1.45
CA ILE A 141 -5.12 1.35 2.40
C ILE A 141 -5.86 2.23 3.41
N ILE A 142 -5.30 2.31 4.63
CA ILE A 142 -5.74 3.17 5.72
C ILE A 142 -4.54 3.94 6.26
N PHE A 143 -4.70 5.26 6.35
CA PHE A 143 -3.81 6.18 7.03
C PHE A 143 -4.45 6.55 8.36
N ARG A 144 -3.84 6.18 9.48
CA ARG A 144 -4.42 6.44 10.81
C ARG A 144 -3.36 6.50 11.90
N GLY A 145 -3.71 7.19 12.98
CA GLY A 145 -2.91 7.20 14.21
C GLY A 145 -1.55 7.88 14.06
N ARG A 146 -0.75 7.77 15.13
CA ARG A 146 0.62 8.28 15.19
C ARG A 146 1.60 7.14 14.86
N GLY A 147 2.70 7.46 14.19
CA GLY A 147 3.74 6.50 13.87
C GLY A 147 4.94 7.16 13.18
N PRO A 148 6.10 6.48 13.15
CA PRO A 148 7.27 7.00 12.45
C PRO A 148 6.98 7.06 10.95
N VAL A 149 7.31 8.21 10.35
CA VAL A 149 7.24 8.38 8.89
C VAL A 149 8.41 7.63 8.26
N ASN A 150 8.11 6.68 7.37
CA ASN A 150 9.13 6.03 6.56
C ASN A 150 9.32 6.81 5.25
N ARG A 151 10.40 7.61 5.18
CA ARG A 151 10.74 8.42 4.00
C ARG A 151 10.80 7.58 2.73
N ALA A 152 11.22 6.31 2.82
CA ALA A 152 11.31 5.43 1.66
C ALA A 152 9.97 5.17 0.95
N TYR A 153 8.83 5.43 1.59
CA TYR A 153 7.50 5.31 0.98
C TYR A 153 6.86 6.63 0.57
N LEU A 154 7.56 7.74 0.79
CA LEU A 154 7.11 9.04 0.32
C LEU A 154 7.50 9.22 -1.14
N ARG A 155 6.85 10.21 -1.79
CA ARG A 155 7.23 10.65 -3.14
C ARG A 155 8.70 11.07 -3.16
N PRO A 156 9.43 10.87 -4.27
CA PRO A 156 10.84 11.24 -4.36
C PRO A 156 11.17 12.69 -3.96
N GLU A 157 10.25 13.62 -4.22
CA GLU A 157 10.37 15.03 -3.84
C GLU A 157 10.15 15.32 -2.34
N ASP A 158 9.54 14.38 -1.60
CA ASP A 158 9.28 14.47 -0.16
C ASP A 158 10.29 13.64 0.66
N GLN A 159 11.25 13.01 -0.01
CA GLN A 159 12.26 12.13 0.57
C GLN A 159 13.46 12.86 1.14
#